data_AF-A0A1V5V4A6-F1
#
_entry.id   AF-A0A1V5V4A6-F1
#
_cell.length_a   1.000
_cell.length_b   1.000
_cell.length_c   1.000
_cell.angle_alpha   90.00
_cell.angle_beta   90.00
_cell.angle_gamma   90.00
#
_symmetry.space_group_name_H-M   'P 1'
#
loop_
_entity.id
_entity.type
_entity.pdbx_description
1 polymer ?
#
loop_
_entity_poly.entity_id
_entity_poly.type
_entity_poly.pdbx_seq_one_letter_code
_entity_poly.pdbx_strand_id
1 'polypeptide(L)'
;MRKATKSIVPEEFWATESGAPLADALHGDGQEALDMLNSVEQALSEAIAKTQDQLISAELKKAREKVMVSMNAYRKAVDILCDKGF
;
A
#
# COMPACT_ATOMS: atom_id res chain seq x y z
N MET A 1 17.58 1.09 2.60
CA MET A 1 17.19 1.66 3.92
C MET A 1 16.23 2.80 3.68
N ARG A 2 14.93 2.64 4.01
CA ARG A 2 13.99 3.77 3.99
C ARG A 2 14.38 4.70 5.14
N LYS A 3 14.46 6.01 4.91
CA LYS A 3 14.58 7.00 5.99
C LYS A 3 13.34 6.84 6.87
N ALA A 4 13.51 6.52 8.15
CA ALA A 4 12.42 6.51 9.11
C ALA A 4 11.80 7.91 9.11
N THR A 5 10.62 8.04 8.54
CA THR A 5 9.82 9.25 8.66
C THR A 5 9.25 9.15 10.06
N LYS A 6 9.73 9.99 10.98
CA LYS A 6 9.20 10.00 12.35
C LYS A 6 7.69 10.23 12.27
N SER A 7 6.90 9.34 12.86
CA SER A 7 5.45 9.43 12.92
C SER A 7 5.05 10.84 13.35
N ILE A 8 4.09 11.42 12.63
CA ILE A 8 3.54 12.73 13.01
C ILE A 8 2.42 12.58 14.05
N VAL A 9 2.00 11.35 14.33
CA VAL A 9 0.93 11.02 15.26
C VAL A 9 1.56 10.74 16.64
N PRO A 10 1.18 11.48 17.69
CA PRO A 10 1.67 11.24 19.05
C PRO A 10 1.35 9.83 19.52
N GLU A 11 2.23 9.21 20.31
CA GLU A 11 2.02 7.84 20.81
C GLU A 11 0.73 7.72 21.63
N GLU A 12 0.34 8.78 22.35
CA GLU A 12 -0.85 8.83 23.18
C GLU A 12 -2.15 8.71 22.37
N PHE A 13 -2.14 9.14 21.10
CA PHE A 13 -3.30 9.01 20.23
C PHE A 13 -3.69 7.53 20.04
N TRP A 14 -2.70 6.64 19.92
CA TRP A 14 -2.92 5.21 19.68
C TRP A 14 -3.58 4.50 20.87
N ALA A 15 -3.56 5.10 22.06
CA ALA A 15 -4.25 4.59 23.25
C ALA A 15 -5.70 5.13 23.39
N THR A 16 -6.14 6.02 22.50
CA THR A 16 -7.50 6.57 22.53
C THR A 16 -8.53 5.63 21.91
N GLU A 17 -9.81 5.84 22.20
CA GLU A 17 -10.93 5.08 21.60
C GLU A 17 -10.98 5.19 20.07
N SER A 18 -10.41 6.23 19.47
CA SER A 18 -10.33 6.39 18.01
C SER A 18 -9.04 5.82 17.42
N GLY A 19 -7.93 5.96 18.14
CA GLY A 19 -6.62 5.52 17.66
C GLY A 19 -6.43 4.01 17.74
N ALA A 20 -6.87 3.36 18.82
CA ALA A 20 -6.67 1.92 19.00
C ALA A 20 -7.37 1.09 17.90
N PRO A 21 -8.67 1.31 17.58
CA PRO A 21 -9.31 0.57 16.48
C PRO A 21 -8.68 0.86 15.11
N LEU A 22 -8.20 2.09 14.90
CA LEU A 22 -7.52 2.45 13.65
C LEU A 22 -6.17 1.72 13.53
N ALA A 23 -5.40 1.62 14.61
CA ALA A 23 -4.14 0.86 14.62
C ALA A 23 -4.41 -0.62 14.28
N ASP A 24 -5.42 -1.24 14.91
CA ASP A 24 -5.79 -2.62 14.64
C ASP A 24 -6.18 -2.84 13.18
N ALA A 25 -7.01 -1.95 12.61
CA ALA A 25 -7.42 -2.01 11.21
C ALA A 25 -6.23 -1.83 10.24
N LEU A 26 -5.31 -0.91 10.55
CA LEU A 26 -4.09 -0.75 9.75
C LEU A 26 -3.24 -2.02 9.81
N HIS A 27 -2.97 -2.58 10.98
CA HIS A 27 -2.12 -3.77 11.12
C HIS A 27 -2.75 -5.05 10.54
N GLY A 28 -4.06 -5.24 10.68
CA GLY A 28 -4.79 -6.39 10.16
C GLY A 28 -5.16 -6.20 8.69
N ASP A 29 -6.32 -5.58 8.45
CA ASP A 29 -6.90 -5.38 7.11
C ASP A 29 -5.94 -4.66 6.16
N GLY A 30 -5.12 -3.76 6.70
CA GLY A 30 -4.14 -3.02 5.94
C GLY A 30 -3.00 -3.83 5.38
N GLN A 31 -2.49 -4.78 6.16
CA GLN A 31 -1.47 -5.71 5.70
C GLN A 31 -2.04 -6.61 4.60
N GLU A 32 -3.25 -7.13 4.80
CA GLU A 32 -3.95 -7.93 3.79
C GLU A 32 -4.20 -7.13 2.50
N ALA A 33 -4.63 -5.88 2.61
CA ALA A 33 -4.82 -4.99 1.46
C ALA A 33 -3.51 -4.76 0.70
N LEU A 34 -2.38 -4.59 1.39
CA LEU A 34 -1.07 -4.49 0.74
C LEU A 34 -0.67 -5.77 0.03
N ASP A 35 -0.91 -6.93 0.63
CA ASP A 35 -0.59 -8.22 0.04
C ASP A 35 -1.43 -8.48 -1.21
N MET A 36 -2.74 -8.16 -1.16
CA MET A 36 -3.61 -8.20 -2.33
C MET A 36 -3.13 -7.26 -3.45
N LEU A 37 -2.77 -6.02 -3.13
CA LEU A 37 -2.27 -5.07 -4.13
C LEU A 37 -0.94 -5.55 -4.76
N ASN A 38 -0.03 -6.12 -3.96
CA ASN A 38 1.21 -6.73 -4.46
C ASN A 38 0.88 -7.90 -5.42
N SER A 39 -0.06 -8.77 -5.06
CA SER A 39 -0.48 -9.89 -5.91
C SER A 39 -1.07 -9.43 -7.25
N VAL A 40 -1.89 -8.39 -7.24
CA VAL A 40 -2.47 -7.81 -8.46
C VAL A 40 -1.39 -7.14 -9.32
N GLU A 41 -0.44 -6.43 -8.71
CA GLU A 41 0.69 -5.81 -9.41
C GLU A 41 1.55 -6.86 -10.13
N GLN A 42 1.83 -8.00 -9.47
CA GLN A 42 2.56 -9.10 -10.08
C GLN A 42 1.79 -9.70 -11.25
N ALA A 43 0.49 -9.99 -11.07
CA ALA A 43 -0.34 -10.54 -12.14
C ALA A 43 -0.41 -9.62 -13.37
N LEU A 44 -0.53 -8.30 -13.15
CA LEU A 44 -0.48 -7.29 -14.21
C LEU A 44 0.89 -7.28 -14.91
N SER A 45 1.98 -7.35 -14.16
CA SER A 45 3.33 -7.41 -14.71
C SER A 45 3.54 -8.63 -15.62
N GLU A 46 3.06 -9.79 -15.19
CA GLU A 46 3.09 -11.02 -15.98
C GLU A 46 2.22 -10.93 -17.24
N ALA A 47 1.02 -10.34 -17.14
CA ALA A 47 0.13 -10.15 -18.28
C ALA A 47 0.73 -9.18 -19.31
N ILE A 48 1.34 -8.07 -18.86
CA ILE A 48 2.04 -7.11 -19.72
C ILE A 48 3.16 -7.79 -20.50
N ALA A 49 3.96 -8.65 -19.86
CA ALA A 49 5.07 -9.35 -20.48
C ALA A 49 4.62 -10.34 -21.58
N LYS A 50 3.41 -10.89 -21.47
CA LYS A 50 2.85 -11.87 -22.41
C LYS A 50 1.97 -11.24 -23.51
N THR A 51 1.59 -9.97 -23.36
CA THR A 51 0.68 -9.28 -24.29
C THR A 51 1.45 -8.64 -25.45
N GLN A 52 1.17 -9.09 -26.67
CA GLN A 52 1.76 -8.54 -27.90
C GLN A 52 0.97 -7.34 -28.45
N ASP A 53 -0.34 -7.28 -28.18
CA ASP A 53 -1.19 -6.17 -28.60
C ASP A 53 -0.81 -4.88 -27.84
N GLN A 54 -0.42 -3.86 -28.59
CA GLN A 54 0.07 -2.61 -28.01
C GLN A 54 -1.00 -1.81 -27.27
N LEU A 55 -2.25 -1.85 -27.73
CA LEU A 55 -3.36 -1.14 -27.10
C LEU A 55 -3.73 -1.81 -25.77
N ILE A 56 -3.81 -3.14 -25.76
CA ILE A 56 -4.06 -3.91 -24.53
C ILE A 56 -2.89 -3.73 -23.55
N SER A 57 -1.64 -3.81 -24.02
CA SER A 57 -0.46 -3.60 -23.18
C SER A 57 -0.44 -2.19 -22.56
N ALA A 58 -0.88 -1.17 -23.30
CA ALA A 58 -0.98 0.19 -22.79
C ALA A 58 -2.01 0.31 -21.66
N GLU A 59 -3.20 -0.28 -21.81
CA GLU A 59 -4.22 -0.26 -20.76
C GLU A 59 -3.80 -1.04 -19.50
N LEU A 60 -3.15 -2.20 -19.67
CA LEU A 60 -2.59 -2.97 -18.55
C LEU A 60 -1.54 -2.17 -17.77
N LYS A 61 -0.67 -1.40 -18.46
CA LYS A 61 0.32 -0.53 -17.82
C LYS A 61 -0.34 0.58 -17.01
N LYS A 62 -1.42 1.20 -17.53
CA LYS A 62 -2.20 2.21 -16.79
C LYS A 62 -2.83 1.62 -15.54
N ALA A 63 -3.38 0.41 -15.63
CA ALA A 63 -3.94 -0.29 -14.47
C ALA A 63 -2.86 -0.55 -13.42
N ARG A 64 -1.69 -1.07 -13.84
CA ARG A 64 -0.55 -1.33 -12.95
C ARG A 64 -0.05 -0.07 -12.26
N GLU A 65 0.03 1.05 -12.98
CA GLU A 65 0.45 2.33 -12.40
C GLU A 65 -0.50 2.77 -11.27
N LYS A 66 -1.82 2.64 -11.45
CA LYS A 66 -2.79 2.94 -10.39
C LYS A 66 -2.61 2.05 -9.16
N VAL A 67 -2.39 0.75 -9.35
CA VAL A 67 -2.11 -0.20 -8.25
C VAL A 67 -0.85 0.22 -7.49
N MET A 68 0.23 0.55 -8.19
CA MET A 68 1.48 1.02 -7.58
C MET A 68 1.29 2.32 -6.80
N VAL A 69 0.51 3.28 -7.34
CA VAL A 69 0.18 4.52 -6.63
C VAL A 69 -0.57 4.23 -5.34
N SER A 70 -1.59 3.35 -5.38
CA SER A 70 -2.34 2.94 -4.19
C SER A 70 -1.45 2.28 -3.14
N MET A 71 -0.57 1.36 -3.54
CA MET A 71 0.39 0.72 -2.64
C MET A 71 1.33 1.73 -1.96
N ASN A 72 1.86 2.67 -2.73
CA ASN A 72 2.77 3.69 -2.22
C ASN A 72 2.05 4.66 -1.28
N ALA A 73 0.82 5.06 -1.61
CA ALA A 73 -0.02 5.88 -0.73
C ALA A 73 -0.28 5.16 0.60
N TYR A 74 -0.58 3.87 0.55
CA TYR A 74 -0.85 3.06 1.73
C TYR A 74 0.39 2.90 2.63
N ARG A 75 1.53 2.51 2.03
CA ARG A 75 2.82 2.44 2.75
C ARG A 75 3.18 3.77 3.38
N LYS A 76 2.98 4.88 2.66
CA LYS A 76 3.24 6.23 3.17
C LYS A 76 2.28 6.60 4.31
N ALA A 77 1.01 6.24 4.22
CA ALA A 77 0.07 6.46 5.31
C ALA A 77 0.56 5.75 6.57
N VAL A 78 1.01 4.51 6.46
CA VAL A 78 1.48 3.73 7.61
C VAL A 78 2.79 4.26 8.14
N ASP A 79 3.75 4.61 7.29
CA ASP A 79 5.01 5.22 7.70
C ASP A 79 4.79 6.58 8.41
N ILE A 80 3.74 7.34 8.04
CA ILE A 80 3.40 8.63 8.66
C ILE A 80 2.62 8.45 9.96
N LEU A 81 1.76 7.43 10.03
CA LEU A 81 0.86 7.19 11.15
C LEU A 81 1.55 6.36 12.25
N CYS A 82 2.33 5.34 11.90
CA CYS A 82 2.91 4.40 12.84
C CYS A 82 4.43 4.28 12.66
N ASP A 83 5.20 4.70 13.66
CA ASP A 83 6.67 4.60 13.66
C ASP A 83 7.19 3.16 13.68
N LYS A 84 6.32 2.19 14.02
CA LYS A 84 6.69 0.78 14.11
C LYS A 84 6.68 0.06 12.77
N GLY A 85 6.17 0.69 11.70
CA GLY A 85 5.88 0.00 10.45
C GLY A 85 4.84 -1.11 10.67
N PHE A 86 4.60 -1.89 9.62
CA PHE A 86 3.89 -3.17 9.75
C PHE A 86 4.81 -4.27 10.26
#